data_AF-A0A0D3KMZ7-F1
#
_entry.id   AF-A0A0D3KMZ7-F1
#
_cell.length_a   1.000
_cell.length_b   1.000
_cell.length_c   1.000
_cell.angle_alpha   90.00
_cell.angle_beta   90.00
_cell.angle_gamma   90.00
#
_symmetry.space_group_name_H-M   'P 1'
#
loop_
_entity.id
_entity.type
_entity.pdbx_description
1 polymer ?
#
loop_
_entity_poly.entity_id
_entity_poly.type
_entity_poly.pdbx_seq_one_letter_code
_entity_poly.pdbx_strand_id
1 'polypeptide(L)'
;MNVWWSESTGNFGSPTALQLLLRTLLAAWRVWRLLQASPLLRASWHRQARSPNTLGAEQYKMIWVCRDAELAAGYIPRVNLLVDELHRSLYGKPATASEWKDRLGHFIDFTIYVTDTDDDSVARLKRTASATNPHLFGARRAMTFTTQLSHYEPDTRRRVTYLRARADDDPPAYAGSTQTLETVIHDARASSQSHTLDESAFALVQHPTALKNEDFYSERVVSDYYAEMQDLLKKHTGATHAKIFHHQVRCAEKSNASVAKDGSFDTSTSVQGYAHGIHTDSSGPHAETLWRHFVQGEPAACRTGRFVYINAWRNISSSPIEQDHLAVLDERSLVKPDDYVHVDLKGVGYDVLQYGLSSRNAGRHRWFYFPKMVRDEVLLFKQYDSDCSKSGRCCFHTAVRDPTARADAPPRESIEVRAILFFANHEGPNTCPVLPAEEGATDDGCDEARAREGATKLAGACTFVKSNAMYRAMVQKHMKADYETGGALAVIRKFADDEQGTLGLKSASAETKERAAQLAFGAGLAKRDVDELFCGPSAAVLFLQSLQQSRLAAAMAGCAIGALVAGRLAAR
;
A
#
# COMPACT_ATOMS: atom_id res chain seq x y z
N MET A 1 -12.80 -12.40 -51.23
CA MET A 1 -13.66 -13.47 -50.67
C MET A 1 -12.89 -14.77 -50.82
N ASN A 2 -12.32 -15.33 -49.76
CA ASN A 2 -11.45 -16.51 -49.92
C ASN A 2 -11.99 -17.68 -49.12
N VAL A 3 -13.01 -18.31 -49.68
CA VAL A 3 -13.34 -19.70 -49.39
C VAL A 3 -12.51 -20.56 -50.35
N TRP A 4 -11.97 -21.69 -49.89
CA TRP A 4 -11.22 -22.63 -50.74
C TRP A 4 -11.96 -23.95 -50.89
N TRP A 5 -11.97 -24.45 -52.12
CA TRP A 5 -12.56 -25.71 -52.55
C TRP A 5 -11.79 -26.93 -52.04
N SER A 6 -12.38 -27.67 -51.12
CA SER A 6 -11.83 -28.94 -50.64
C SER A 6 -12.21 -30.07 -51.60
N GLU A 7 -11.22 -30.66 -52.28
CA GLU A 7 -11.46 -31.79 -53.21
C GLU A 7 -12.01 -33.03 -52.51
N SER A 8 -11.72 -33.23 -51.22
CA SER A 8 -12.20 -34.40 -50.46
C SER A 8 -13.64 -34.27 -49.99
N THR A 9 -14.16 -33.04 -49.87
CA THR A 9 -15.52 -32.78 -49.36
C THR A 9 -16.42 -32.08 -50.37
N GLY A 10 -15.91 -31.73 -51.55
CA GLY A 10 -16.66 -31.09 -52.63
C GLY A 10 -17.28 -29.76 -52.26
N ASN A 11 -16.73 -29.05 -51.26
CA ASN A 11 -17.30 -27.81 -50.73
C ASN A 11 -16.24 -26.81 -50.29
N PHE A 12 -16.67 -25.56 -50.18
CA PHE A 12 -15.88 -24.43 -49.73
C PHE A 12 -15.80 -24.37 -48.18
N GLY A 13 -14.60 -24.43 -47.59
CA GLY A 13 -14.39 -24.54 -46.13
C GLY A 13 -13.65 -23.37 -45.46
N SER A 14 -13.88 -23.20 -44.14
CA SER A 14 -13.19 -22.24 -43.25
C SER A 14 -11.81 -22.78 -42.80
N PRO A 15 -10.78 -21.93 -42.64
CA PRO A 15 -9.43 -22.40 -42.30
C PRO A 15 -9.36 -22.99 -40.89
N THR A 16 -8.58 -24.06 -40.72
CA THR A 16 -8.34 -24.70 -39.42
C THR A 16 -7.42 -23.86 -38.53
N ALA A 17 -7.46 -24.08 -37.21
CA ALA A 17 -6.59 -23.38 -36.25
C ALA A 17 -5.08 -23.50 -36.60
N LEU A 18 -4.66 -24.65 -37.16
CA LEU A 18 -3.30 -24.87 -37.64
C LEU A 18 -2.97 -24.02 -38.87
N GLN A 19 -3.93 -23.81 -39.76
CA GLN A 19 -3.77 -22.94 -40.93
C GLN A 19 -3.74 -21.46 -40.55
N LEU A 20 -4.53 -21.06 -39.54
CA LEU A 20 -4.43 -19.74 -38.92
C LEU A 20 -3.05 -19.54 -38.29
N LEU A 21 -2.54 -20.52 -37.54
CA LEU A 21 -1.21 -20.47 -36.92
C LEU A 21 -0.11 -20.36 -37.99
N LEU A 22 -0.14 -21.18 -39.03
CA LEU A 22 0.83 -21.15 -40.13
C LEU A 22 0.81 -19.82 -40.88
N ARG A 23 -0.36 -19.21 -41.06
CA ARG A 23 -0.50 -17.87 -41.68
C ARG A 23 0.06 -16.78 -40.78
N THR A 24 -0.19 -16.84 -39.47
CA THR A 24 0.40 -15.93 -38.48
C THR A 24 1.93 -16.04 -38.46
N LEU A 25 2.47 -17.27 -38.52
CA LEU A 25 3.90 -17.52 -38.60
C LEU A 25 4.50 -17.01 -39.91
N LEU A 26 3.82 -17.19 -41.06
CA LEU A 26 4.28 -16.66 -42.35
C LEU A 26 4.27 -15.13 -42.38
N ALA A 27 3.28 -14.51 -41.75
CA ALA A 27 3.19 -13.05 -41.62
C ALA A 27 4.29 -12.51 -40.70
N ALA A 28 4.53 -13.15 -39.56
CA ALA A 28 5.65 -12.83 -38.67
C ALA A 28 7.01 -13.01 -39.37
N TRP A 29 7.15 -14.02 -40.24
CA TRP A 29 8.33 -14.21 -41.06
C TRP A 29 8.51 -13.12 -42.13
N ARG A 30 7.42 -12.67 -42.76
CA ARG A 30 7.45 -11.54 -43.71
C ARG A 30 7.80 -10.23 -43.02
N VAL A 31 7.29 -10.00 -41.81
CA VAL A 31 7.70 -8.90 -40.91
C VAL A 31 9.20 -8.97 -40.66
N TRP A 32 9.69 -10.13 -40.23
CA TRP A 32 11.10 -10.34 -39.94
C TRP A 32 12.00 -10.11 -41.17
N ARG A 33 11.62 -10.59 -42.36
CA ARG A 33 12.31 -10.35 -43.64
C ARG A 33 12.36 -8.87 -44.02
N LEU A 34 11.24 -8.15 -43.88
CA LEU A 34 11.15 -6.71 -44.14
C LEU A 34 12.03 -5.89 -43.19
N LEU A 35 12.15 -6.34 -41.94
CA LEU A 35 12.92 -5.65 -40.89
C LEU A 35 14.42 -5.97 -40.92
N GLN A 36 14.82 -7.17 -41.38
CA GLN A 36 16.23 -7.55 -41.61
C GLN A 36 16.91 -6.75 -42.72
N ALA A 37 16.14 -6.12 -43.62
CA ALA A 37 16.69 -5.30 -44.69
C ALA A 37 17.30 -3.97 -44.19
N SER A 38 17.14 -3.62 -42.90
CA SER A 38 17.66 -2.37 -42.33
C SER A 38 18.60 -2.65 -41.14
N PRO A 39 19.91 -2.31 -41.22
CA PRO A 39 20.90 -2.59 -40.17
C PRO A 39 20.66 -1.88 -38.83
N LEU A 40 19.74 -0.92 -38.79
CA LEU A 40 19.47 -0.05 -37.63
C LEU A 40 18.38 -0.59 -36.69
N LEU A 41 17.77 -1.74 -36.99
CA LEU A 41 16.63 -2.27 -36.24
C LEU A 41 16.98 -3.58 -35.52
N ARG A 42 16.72 -3.64 -34.21
CA ARG A 42 16.73 -4.89 -33.42
C ARG A 42 15.33 -5.14 -32.88
N ALA A 43 14.77 -6.31 -33.17
CA ALA A 43 13.49 -6.78 -32.63
C ALA A 43 13.73 -7.98 -31.71
N SER A 44 13.08 -8.00 -30.54
CA SER A 44 13.08 -9.15 -29.64
C SER A 44 11.64 -9.63 -29.40
N TRP A 45 11.50 -10.95 -29.29
CA TRP A 45 10.23 -11.61 -29.04
C TRP A 45 10.22 -12.13 -27.61
N HIS A 46 9.20 -11.76 -26.84
CA HIS A 46 8.97 -12.31 -25.51
C HIS A 46 7.59 -12.95 -25.42
N ARG A 47 7.56 -14.22 -25.03
CA ARG A 47 6.34 -14.96 -24.71
C ARG A 47 5.90 -14.57 -23.29
N GLN A 48 4.70 -14.04 -23.13
CA GLN A 48 4.10 -13.83 -21.80
C GLN A 48 3.27 -15.06 -21.40
N ALA A 49 3.26 -15.37 -20.09
CA ALA A 49 2.43 -16.44 -19.54
C ALA A 49 0.93 -16.12 -19.74
N ARG A 50 0.10 -17.17 -19.82
CA ARG A 50 -1.34 -17.13 -20.10
C ARG A 50 -2.05 -16.01 -19.33
N SER A 51 -2.55 -15.02 -20.05
CA SER A 51 -3.47 -14.02 -19.52
C SER A 51 -4.85 -14.66 -19.32
N PRO A 52 -5.54 -14.48 -18.18
CA PRO A 52 -6.85 -15.04 -17.92
C PRO A 52 -7.93 -14.24 -18.67
N ASN A 53 -7.88 -14.22 -20.00
CA ASN A 53 -9.00 -13.84 -20.84
C ASN A 53 -9.74 -15.10 -21.31
N THR A 54 -11.05 -14.98 -21.51
CA THR A 54 -12.06 -16.02 -21.77
C THR A 54 -11.81 -16.95 -22.98
N LEU A 55 -10.69 -16.77 -23.71
CA LEU A 55 -10.30 -17.59 -24.86
C LEU A 55 -9.02 -18.43 -24.63
N GLY A 56 -8.38 -18.36 -23.45
CA GLY A 56 -7.18 -19.16 -23.14
C GLY A 56 -5.97 -18.90 -24.06
N ALA A 57 -5.96 -17.78 -24.78
CA ALA A 57 -4.97 -17.44 -25.78
C ALA A 57 -3.64 -16.95 -25.17
N GLU A 58 -2.51 -17.40 -25.72
CA GLU A 58 -1.19 -16.86 -25.41
C GLU A 58 -1.02 -15.48 -26.07
N GLN A 59 -0.57 -14.48 -25.30
CA GLN A 59 -0.28 -13.14 -25.80
C GLN A 59 1.23 -13.02 -26.08
N TYR A 60 1.56 -12.59 -27.30
CA TYR A 60 2.93 -12.37 -27.74
C TYR A 60 3.27 -10.89 -27.65
N LYS A 61 4.33 -10.54 -26.92
CA LYS A 61 4.83 -9.17 -26.87
C LYS A 61 5.95 -8.99 -27.88
N MET A 62 5.74 -8.10 -28.83
CA MET A 62 6.74 -7.71 -29.81
C MET A 62 7.35 -6.38 -29.39
N ILE A 63 8.63 -6.41 -29.00
CA ILE A 63 9.35 -5.23 -28.54
C ILE A 63 10.26 -4.76 -29.67
N TRP A 64 10.05 -3.52 -30.09
CA TRP A 64 10.86 -2.85 -31.09
C TRP A 64 11.70 -1.76 -30.44
N VAL A 65 13.00 -1.73 -30.73
CA VAL A 65 13.91 -0.67 -30.27
C VAL A 65 14.46 0.07 -31.47
N CYS A 66 14.24 1.38 -31.55
CA CYS A 66 14.74 2.26 -32.60
C CYS A 66 15.56 3.41 -31.98
N ARG A 67 16.56 3.93 -32.69
CA ARG A 67 17.34 5.10 -32.23
C ARG A 67 16.82 6.43 -32.75
N ASP A 68 15.85 6.41 -33.66
CA ASP A 68 15.41 7.58 -34.41
C ASP A 68 13.88 7.64 -34.45
N ALA A 69 13.31 8.74 -33.96
CA ALA A 69 11.87 8.96 -33.91
C ALA A 69 11.25 9.19 -35.31
N GLU A 70 11.94 9.84 -36.23
CA GLU A 70 11.46 10.05 -37.59
C GLU A 70 11.42 8.74 -38.35
N LEU A 71 12.44 7.91 -38.14
CA LEU A 71 12.48 6.56 -38.68
C LEU A 71 11.31 5.74 -38.13
N ALA A 72 11.09 5.73 -36.80
CA ALA A 72 9.96 5.06 -36.18
C ALA A 72 8.61 5.57 -36.71
N ALA A 73 8.44 6.89 -36.86
CA ALA A 73 7.24 7.50 -37.43
C ALA A 73 6.98 7.05 -38.88
N GLY A 74 8.01 6.92 -39.71
CA GLY A 74 7.89 6.46 -41.10
C GLY A 74 7.46 5.00 -41.26
N TYR A 75 7.71 4.15 -40.25
CA TYR A 75 7.30 2.74 -40.27
C TYR A 75 5.90 2.50 -39.71
N ILE A 76 5.36 3.39 -38.87
CA ILE A 76 4.00 3.27 -38.31
C ILE A 76 2.95 3.03 -39.42
N PRO A 77 2.90 3.81 -40.53
CA PRO A 77 1.98 3.54 -41.63
C PRO A 77 2.19 2.17 -42.30
N ARG A 78 3.43 1.68 -42.36
CA ARG A 78 3.77 0.38 -42.99
C ARG A 78 3.34 -0.80 -42.11
N VAL A 79 3.51 -0.68 -40.79
CA VAL A 79 2.99 -1.65 -39.83
C VAL A 79 1.46 -1.70 -39.91
N ASN A 80 0.80 -0.54 -40.02
CA ASN A 80 -0.66 -0.46 -40.20
C ASN A 80 -1.13 -1.14 -41.48
N LEU A 81 -0.50 -0.84 -42.62
CA LEU A 81 -0.81 -1.49 -43.91
C LEU A 81 -0.68 -3.01 -43.82
N LEU A 82 0.37 -3.49 -43.15
CA LEU A 82 0.59 -4.90 -42.95
C LEU A 82 -0.47 -5.54 -42.05
N VAL A 83 -0.85 -4.88 -40.95
CA VAL A 83 -1.89 -5.35 -40.02
C VAL A 83 -3.24 -5.39 -40.72
N ASP A 84 -3.56 -4.39 -41.55
CA ASP A 84 -4.77 -4.36 -42.37
C ASP A 84 -4.77 -5.47 -43.40
N GLU A 85 -3.63 -5.74 -44.04
CA GLU A 85 -3.48 -6.85 -44.99
C GLU A 85 -3.59 -8.21 -44.31
N LEU A 86 -3.07 -8.35 -43.08
CA LEU A 86 -3.23 -9.53 -42.25
C LEU A 86 -4.71 -9.75 -41.89
N HIS A 87 -5.40 -8.71 -41.42
CA HIS A 87 -6.83 -8.80 -41.10
C HIS A 87 -7.66 -9.12 -42.35
N ARG A 88 -7.37 -8.45 -43.48
CA ARG A 88 -8.00 -8.74 -44.78
C ARG A 88 -7.75 -10.18 -45.22
N SER A 89 -6.55 -10.70 -45.01
CA SER A 89 -6.19 -12.10 -45.32
C SER A 89 -6.89 -13.11 -44.42
N LEU A 90 -7.15 -12.76 -43.16
CA LEU A 90 -7.80 -13.62 -42.17
C LEU A 90 -9.33 -13.58 -42.26
N TYR A 91 -9.90 -12.41 -42.53
CA TYR A 91 -11.34 -12.14 -42.39
C TYR A 91 -12.01 -11.61 -43.66
N GLY A 92 -11.28 -11.48 -44.77
CA GLY A 92 -11.81 -11.09 -46.07
C GLY A 92 -12.20 -9.61 -46.22
N LYS A 93 -11.99 -8.80 -45.18
CA LYS A 93 -12.31 -7.36 -45.13
C LYS A 93 -11.26 -6.59 -44.30
N PRO A 94 -11.10 -5.27 -44.51
CA PRO A 94 -10.30 -4.43 -43.63
C PRO A 94 -10.83 -4.49 -42.19
N ALA A 95 -9.96 -4.31 -41.19
CA ALA A 95 -10.38 -4.27 -39.79
C ALA A 95 -11.19 -3.01 -39.50
N THR A 96 -12.30 -3.13 -38.76
CA THR A 96 -12.89 -1.97 -38.08
C THR A 96 -12.17 -1.71 -36.74
N ALA A 97 -12.32 -0.50 -36.19
CA ALA A 97 -11.68 -0.11 -34.93
C ALA A 97 -12.05 -1.01 -33.74
N SER A 98 -13.28 -1.55 -33.70
CA SER A 98 -13.70 -2.50 -32.65
C SER A 98 -13.17 -3.91 -32.90
N GLU A 99 -13.11 -4.36 -34.16
CA GLU A 99 -12.63 -5.69 -34.53
C GLU A 99 -11.13 -5.88 -34.25
N TRP A 100 -10.34 -4.80 -34.29
CA TRP A 100 -8.92 -4.84 -33.92
C TRP A 100 -8.70 -5.14 -32.44
N LYS A 101 -9.42 -4.42 -31.57
CA LYS A 101 -9.31 -4.52 -30.11
C LYS A 101 -9.76 -5.89 -29.59
N ASP A 102 -10.76 -6.48 -30.23
CA ASP A 102 -11.41 -7.72 -29.80
C ASP A 102 -10.83 -9.00 -30.44
N ARG A 103 -9.95 -8.91 -31.46
CA ARG A 103 -9.53 -10.12 -32.20
C ARG A 103 -8.04 -10.28 -32.45
N LEU A 104 -7.27 -9.21 -32.67
CA LEU A 104 -5.81 -9.31 -32.89
C LEU A 104 -5.00 -8.75 -31.72
N GLY A 105 -5.49 -7.69 -31.07
CA GLY A 105 -4.84 -7.12 -29.86
C GLY A 105 -4.78 -8.08 -28.67
N HIS A 106 -5.62 -9.13 -28.64
CA HIS A 106 -5.52 -10.20 -27.65
C HIS A 106 -4.32 -11.13 -27.85
N PHE A 107 -3.82 -11.27 -29.09
CA PHE A 107 -2.74 -12.21 -29.41
C PHE A 107 -1.38 -11.52 -29.53
N ILE A 108 -1.33 -10.23 -29.90
CA ILE A 108 -0.07 -9.53 -30.14
C ILE A 108 -0.10 -8.12 -29.53
N ASP A 109 0.83 -7.85 -28.60
CA ASP A 109 1.11 -6.53 -28.02
C ASP A 109 2.36 -5.93 -28.68
N PHE A 110 2.22 -4.80 -29.37
CA PHE A 110 3.33 -4.11 -30.04
C PHE A 110 3.82 -2.96 -29.15
N THR A 111 5.08 -3.02 -28.71
CA THR A 111 5.72 -1.94 -27.97
C THR A 111 6.91 -1.39 -28.75
N ILE A 112 6.98 -0.08 -28.96
CA ILE A 112 8.11 0.60 -29.60
C ILE A 112 8.83 1.45 -28.55
N TYR A 113 10.11 1.15 -28.34
CA TYR A 113 11.06 1.94 -27.57
C TYR A 113 11.91 2.75 -28.54
N VAL A 114 11.98 4.06 -28.32
CA VAL A 114 12.93 4.91 -29.03
C VAL A 114 13.98 5.38 -28.02
N THR A 115 15.24 5.06 -28.28
CA THR A 115 16.30 5.17 -27.26
C THR A 115 17.01 6.52 -27.25
N ASP A 116 16.83 7.34 -28.28
CA ASP A 116 17.54 8.61 -28.45
C ASP A 116 16.58 9.65 -29.06
N THR A 117 15.80 10.33 -28.22
CA THR A 117 14.79 11.29 -28.68
C THR A 117 14.68 12.48 -27.74
N ASP A 118 14.70 13.69 -28.30
CA ASP A 118 14.29 14.91 -27.62
C ASP A 118 12.76 14.99 -27.46
N ASP A 119 12.29 15.86 -26.55
CA ASP A 119 10.86 16.01 -26.21
C ASP A 119 9.99 16.42 -27.40
N ASP A 120 10.52 17.23 -28.33
CA ASP A 120 9.80 17.67 -29.52
C ASP A 120 9.61 16.52 -30.51
N SER A 121 10.62 15.67 -30.65
CA SER A 121 10.57 14.45 -31.44
C SER A 121 9.61 13.42 -30.84
N VAL A 122 9.56 13.28 -29.52
CA VAL A 122 8.55 12.45 -28.82
C VAL A 122 7.14 13.01 -29.06
N ALA A 123 6.95 14.32 -28.98
CA ALA A 123 5.66 14.96 -29.22
C ALA A 123 5.20 14.79 -30.68
N ARG A 124 6.10 14.95 -31.67
CA ARG A 124 5.82 14.67 -33.08
C ARG A 124 5.50 13.20 -33.34
N LEU A 125 6.24 12.27 -32.74
CA LEU A 125 5.97 10.83 -32.81
C LEU A 125 4.58 10.51 -32.27
N LYS A 126 4.22 11.03 -31.09
CA LYS A 126 2.89 10.87 -30.49
C LYS A 126 1.79 11.44 -31.39
N ARG A 127 1.99 12.62 -31.98
CA ARG A 127 1.05 13.23 -32.94
C ARG A 127 0.87 12.38 -34.18
N THR A 128 1.96 11.89 -34.78
CA THR A 128 1.94 11.06 -36.00
C THR A 128 1.29 9.70 -35.74
N ALA A 129 1.62 9.07 -34.62
CA ALA A 129 1.02 7.82 -34.17
C ALA A 129 -0.49 7.96 -33.95
N SER A 130 -0.91 9.06 -33.32
CA SER A 130 -2.33 9.37 -33.06
C SER A 130 -3.09 9.72 -34.34
N ALA A 131 -2.45 10.37 -35.32
CA ALA A 131 -3.07 10.79 -36.57
C ALA A 131 -3.22 9.65 -37.58
N THR A 132 -2.30 8.69 -37.60
CA THR A 132 -2.25 7.64 -38.63
C THR A 132 -3.16 6.46 -38.30
N ASN A 133 -3.29 6.09 -37.02
CA ASN A 133 -4.32 5.15 -36.54
C ASN A 133 -4.45 5.25 -34.99
N PRO A 134 -5.40 6.04 -34.47
CA PRO A 134 -5.54 6.30 -33.02
C PRO A 134 -5.91 5.07 -32.20
N HIS A 135 -6.19 3.93 -32.83
CA HIS A 135 -6.58 2.69 -32.17
C HIS A 135 -5.42 1.71 -31.96
N LEU A 136 -4.45 1.67 -32.89
CA LEU A 136 -3.24 0.83 -32.81
C LEU A 136 -2.18 1.43 -31.89
N PHE A 137 -2.06 2.76 -31.93
CA PHE A 137 -1.12 3.54 -31.13
C PHE A 137 -1.82 4.53 -30.23
N GLY A 138 -3.09 4.25 -29.92
CA GLY A 138 -3.83 5.03 -28.94
C GLY A 138 -2.98 5.13 -27.70
N ALA A 139 -2.43 6.32 -27.45
CA ALA A 139 -2.00 6.67 -26.13
C ALA A 139 -3.18 6.27 -25.26
N ARG A 140 -3.01 5.24 -24.40
CA ARG A 140 -3.85 5.14 -23.22
C ARG A 140 -3.73 6.52 -22.63
N ARG A 141 -4.75 7.35 -22.80
CA ARG A 141 -4.78 8.65 -22.16
C ARG A 141 -4.79 8.22 -20.70
N ALA A 142 -3.62 8.25 -20.06
CA ALA A 142 -3.55 8.12 -18.64
C ALA A 142 -4.54 9.17 -18.17
N MET A 143 -5.66 8.74 -17.61
CA MET A 143 -6.74 9.65 -17.18
C MET A 143 -6.29 10.38 -15.90
N THR A 144 -4.99 10.63 -15.78
CA THR A 144 -4.41 11.52 -14.80
C THR A 144 -4.98 12.90 -15.07
N PHE A 145 -5.63 13.46 -14.07
CA PHE A 145 -6.16 14.81 -14.13
C PHE A 145 -5.67 15.59 -12.93
N THR A 146 -5.80 16.91 -13.03
CA THR A 146 -5.44 17.83 -11.97
C THR A 146 -6.72 18.40 -11.36
N THR A 147 -6.79 18.44 -10.04
CA THR A 147 -7.93 19.01 -9.30
C THR A 147 -7.44 19.75 -8.06
N GLN A 148 -8.35 20.39 -7.34
CA GLN A 148 -8.04 21.18 -6.16
C GLN A 148 -8.35 20.37 -4.89
N LEU A 149 -7.36 20.19 -4.02
CA LEU A 149 -7.52 19.52 -2.72
C LEU A 149 -7.15 20.47 -1.57
N SER A 150 -8.00 20.54 -0.55
CA SER A 150 -7.76 21.33 0.65
C SER A 150 -6.93 20.56 1.68
N HIS A 151 -5.72 21.03 1.92
CA HIS A 151 -4.78 20.53 2.91
C HIS A 151 -4.77 21.43 4.14
N TYR A 152 -4.32 20.94 5.29
CA TYR A 152 -4.10 21.78 6.47
C TYR A 152 -2.78 22.53 6.36
N GLU A 153 -2.74 23.77 6.84
CA GLU A 153 -1.49 24.54 6.86
C GLU A 153 -0.44 23.89 7.79
N PRO A 154 0.87 24.06 7.51
CA PRO A 154 1.94 23.31 8.19
C PRO A 154 2.08 23.56 9.70
N ASP A 155 1.48 24.63 10.21
CA ASP A 155 1.43 25.03 11.61
C ASP A 155 0.25 24.43 12.37
N THR A 156 -0.77 23.94 11.63
CA THR A 156 -1.94 23.29 12.22
C THR A 156 -1.56 21.91 12.74
N ARG A 157 -1.44 21.79 14.07
CA ARG A 157 -1.08 20.52 14.73
C ARG A 157 -2.29 19.68 15.13
N ARG A 158 -3.40 20.33 15.46
CA ARG A 158 -4.63 19.69 15.93
C ARG A 158 -5.85 20.55 15.59
N ARG A 159 -6.98 19.92 15.31
CA ARG A 159 -8.28 20.54 15.02
C ARG A 159 -9.40 19.85 15.78
N VAL A 160 -10.45 20.58 16.14
CA VAL A 160 -11.73 20.01 16.61
C VAL A 160 -12.85 20.34 15.62
N THR A 161 -13.63 19.34 15.23
CA THR A 161 -14.80 19.46 14.35
C THR A 161 -16.01 18.82 15.01
N TYR A 162 -17.14 19.52 15.04
CA TYR A 162 -18.39 19.01 15.59
C TYR A 162 -19.30 18.52 14.47
N LEU A 163 -19.69 17.24 14.53
CA LEU A 163 -20.69 16.58 13.68
C LEU A 163 -22.06 16.52 14.37
N ARG A 164 -22.26 17.42 15.33
CA ARG A 164 -23.50 17.67 16.07
C ARG A 164 -23.58 19.16 16.40
N ALA A 165 -24.77 19.61 16.76
CA ALA A 165 -24.93 20.95 17.30
C ALA A 165 -24.00 21.15 18.50
N ARG A 166 -23.38 22.33 18.57
CA ARG A 166 -22.53 22.67 19.71
C ARG A 166 -23.36 22.88 20.97
N ALA A 167 -22.89 22.34 22.08
CA ALA A 167 -23.38 22.60 23.42
C ALA A 167 -22.62 23.78 24.05
N ASP A 168 -23.21 24.41 25.07
CA ASP A 168 -22.63 25.61 25.72
C ASP A 168 -21.30 25.32 26.42
N ASP A 169 -21.05 24.07 26.82
CA ASP A 169 -19.83 23.59 27.47
C ASP A 169 -18.78 23.05 26.47
N ASP A 170 -19.09 22.99 25.17
CA ASP A 170 -18.16 22.50 24.17
C ASP A 170 -16.94 23.44 24.04
N PRO A 171 -15.70 22.91 24.12
CA PRO A 171 -14.51 23.74 23.95
C PRO A 171 -14.51 24.43 22.57
N PRO A 172 -13.90 25.62 22.45
CA PRO A 172 -13.86 26.37 21.20
C PRO A 172 -13.40 25.47 20.05
N ALA A 173 -14.16 25.43 18.96
CA ALA A 173 -13.73 24.74 17.75
C ALA A 173 -12.47 25.44 17.23
N TYR A 174 -11.32 24.79 17.35
CA TYR A 174 -10.13 25.21 16.65
C TYR A 174 -10.20 24.59 15.26
N ALA A 175 -10.60 25.38 14.25
CA ALA A 175 -10.80 24.89 12.89
C ALA A 175 -9.49 24.55 12.17
N GLY A 176 -8.36 25.09 12.62
CA GLY A 176 -7.13 25.13 11.84
C GLY A 176 -7.28 25.97 10.57
N SER A 177 -6.16 26.31 9.95
CA SER A 177 -6.16 26.95 8.62
C SER A 177 -5.99 25.87 7.56
N THR A 178 -6.69 26.02 6.44
CA THR A 178 -6.56 25.12 5.28
C THR A 178 -6.09 25.89 4.07
N GLN A 179 -5.22 25.26 3.29
CA GLN A 179 -4.75 25.75 2.00
C GLN A 179 -5.22 24.81 0.89
N THR A 180 -5.88 25.36 -0.12
CA THR A 180 -6.27 24.60 -1.32
C THR A 180 -5.12 24.57 -2.30
N LEU A 181 -4.74 23.36 -2.74
CA LEU A 181 -3.62 23.13 -3.62
C LEU A 181 -4.03 22.36 -4.86
N GLU A 182 -3.46 22.76 -5.99
CA GLU A 182 -3.56 22.03 -7.23
C GLU A 182 -2.81 20.70 -7.10
N THR A 183 -3.52 19.60 -7.28
CA THR A 183 -3.02 18.25 -7.01
C THR A 183 -3.30 17.34 -8.22
N VAL A 184 -2.27 16.61 -8.63
CA VAL A 184 -2.38 15.61 -9.70
C VAL A 184 -2.92 14.30 -9.12
N ILE A 185 -4.00 13.78 -9.70
CA ILE A 185 -4.60 12.49 -9.34
C ILE A 185 -4.28 11.50 -10.46
N HIS A 186 -3.48 10.48 -10.16
CA HIS A 186 -2.98 9.50 -11.13
C HIS A 186 -3.97 8.34 -11.37
N ASP A 187 -4.08 7.92 -12.63
CA ASP A 187 -4.78 6.67 -12.97
C ASP A 187 -3.98 5.45 -12.49
N ALA A 188 -4.48 4.79 -11.44
CA ALA A 188 -3.84 3.61 -10.85
C ALA A 188 -3.85 2.38 -11.79
N ARG A 189 -4.79 2.30 -12.75
CA ARG A 189 -4.86 1.20 -13.73
C ARG A 189 -3.78 1.31 -14.80
N ALA A 190 -3.30 2.53 -15.04
CA ALA A 190 -2.21 2.81 -15.97
C ALA A 190 -0.83 2.80 -15.30
N SER A 191 -0.78 2.68 -13.97
CA SER A 191 0.45 2.66 -13.19
C SER A 191 1.26 1.38 -13.45
N SER A 192 2.57 1.51 -13.64
CA SER A 192 3.50 0.37 -13.61
C SER A 192 3.85 -0.06 -12.18
N GLN A 193 3.48 0.75 -11.19
CA GLN A 193 3.74 0.50 -9.78
C GLN A 193 2.70 -0.49 -9.23
N SER A 194 3.18 -1.52 -8.53
CA SER A 194 2.29 -2.40 -7.78
C SER A 194 1.72 -1.63 -6.58
N HIS A 195 0.39 -1.68 -6.43
CA HIS A 195 -0.33 -1.12 -5.29
C HIS A 195 -0.85 -2.27 -4.44
N THR A 196 -0.24 -2.46 -3.28
CA THR A 196 -0.61 -3.52 -2.33
C THR A 196 -0.91 -2.92 -0.97
N LEU A 197 -1.72 -3.63 -0.19
CA LEU A 197 -2.11 -3.20 1.16
C LEU A 197 -0.90 -2.99 2.08
N ASP A 198 0.11 -3.85 2.02
CA ASP A 198 1.30 -3.76 2.90
C ASP A 198 2.31 -2.69 2.46
N GLU A 199 2.31 -2.31 1.18
CA GLU A 199 3.25 -1.31 0.66
C GLU A 199 2.67 0.09 0.53
N SER A 200 1.52 0.24 -0.15
CA SER A 200 0.89 1.53 -0.46
C SER A 200 -0.34 1.83 0.39
N ALA A 201 -0.70 0.95 1.32
CA ALA A 201 -1.90 1.01 2.15
C ALA A 201 -3.23 0.84 1.41
N PHE A 202 -3.23 0.54 0.11
CA PHE A 202 -4.44 0.27 -0.67
C PHE A 202 -4.22 -0.77 -1.78
N ALA A 203 -5.29 -1.44 -2.19
CA ALA A 203 -5.33 -2.35 -3.33
C ALA A 203 -6.73 -2.44 -3.93
N LEU A 204 -6.84 -2.57 -5.25
CA LEU A 204 -8.09 -2.88 -5.93
C LEU A 204 -8.20 -4.39 -6.14
N VAL A 205 -9.32 -4.99 -5.74
CA VAL A 205 -9.59 -6.42 -5.90
C VAL A 205 -10.89 -6.66 -6.66
N GLN A 206 -10.95 -7.77 -7.39
CA GLN A 206 -12.16 -8.26 -8.04
C GLN A 206 -12.94 -9.11 -7.04
N HIS A 207 -14.18 -8.72 -6.79
CA HIS A 207 -15.11 -9.45 -5.94
C HIS A 207 -16.55 -9.17 -6.37
N PRO A 208 -17.12 -9.97 -7.28
CA PRO A 208 -18.51 -9.84 -7.69
C PRO A 208 -19.46 -9.99 -6.50
N THR A 209 -20.54 -9.22 -6.50
CA THR A 209 -21.61 -9.32 -5.50
C THR A 209 -22.91 -9.80 -6.14
N ALA A 210 -23.71 -10.56 -5.38
CA ALA A 210 -25.05 -10.94 -5.80
C ALA A 210 -26.10 -9.84 -5.52
N LEU A 211 -25.75 -8.82 -4.74
CA LEU A 211 -26.65 -7.73 -4.38
C LEU A 211 -26.88 -6.77 -5.56
N LYS A 212 -28.12 -6.31 -5.68
CA LYS A 212 -28.53 -5.26 -6.60
C LYS A 212 -28.39 -3.89 -5.93
N ASN A 213 -28.50 -2.82 -6.72
CA ASN A 213 -28.32 -1.44 -6.23
C ASN A 213 -29.25 -1.14 -5.04
N GLU A 214 -30.51 -1.57 -5.12
CA GLU A 214 -31.54 -1.30 -4.10
C GLU A 214 -31.25 -2.00 -2.77
N ASP A 215 -30.61 -3.18 -2.82
CA ASP A 215 -30.29 -3.98 -1.63
C ASP A 215 -29.32 -3.23 -0.69
N PHE A 216 -28.46 -2.38 -1.25
CA PHE A 216 -27.50 -1.58 -0.47
C PHE A 216 -28.16 -0.46 0.34
N TYR A 217 -29.45 -0.17 0.10
CA TYR A 217 -30.24 0.80 0.84
C TYR A 217 -31.20 0.14 1.84
N SER A 218 -31.00 -1.15 2.15
CA SER A 218 -31.85 -1.95 3.02
C SER A 218 -31.05 -2.69 4.09
N GLU A 219 -31.75 -3.38 4.99
CA GLU A 219 -31.17 -4.29 5.99
C GLU A 219 -30.31 -5.41 5.41
N ARG A 220 -30.42 -5.70 4.10
CA ARG A 220 -29.61 -6.71 3.42
C ARG A 220 -28.12 -6.42 3.44
N VAL A 221 -27.72 -5.17 3.66
CA VAL A 221 -26.31 -4.84 3.90
C VAL A 221 -25.78 -5.59 5.12
N VAL A 222 -26.55 -5.63 6.21
CA VAL A 222 -26.12 -6.29 7.45
C VAL A 222 -26.33 -7.80 7.36
N SER A 223 -27.46 -8.27 6.82
CA SER A 223 -27.77 -9.71 6.79
C SER A 223 -26.92 -10.49 5.77
N ASP A 224 -26.61 -9.89 4.61
CA ASP A 224 -26.02 -10.60 3.47
C ASP A 224 -24.63 -10.05 3.13
N TYR A 225 -24.53 -8.72 2.94
CA TYR A 225 -23.30 -8.11 2.41
C TYR A 225 -22.14 -8.14 3.41
N TYR A 226 -22.41 -8.09 4.72
CA TYR A 226 -21.37 -8.21 5.73
C TYR A 226 -20.64 -9.55 5.66
N ALA A 227 -21.38 -10.65 5.44
CA ALA A 227 -20.76 -11.97 5.28
C ALA A 227 -19.88 -12.02 4.02
N GLU A 228 -20.36 -11.47 2.90
CA GLU A 228 -19.59 -11.35 1.65
C GLU A 228 -18.28 -10.58 1.88
N MET A 229 -18.33 -9.46 2.61
CA MET A 229 -17.16 -8.63 2.91
C MET A 229 -16.20 -9.28 3.89
N GLN A 230 -16.68 -10.00 4.90
CA GLN A 230 -15.80 -10.77 5.78
C GLN A 230 -15.01 -11.82 4.99
N ASP A 231 -15.66 -12.53 4.07
CA ASP A 231 -15.01 -13.53 3.23
C ASP A 231 -14.00 -12.91 2.25
N LEU A 232 -14.35 -11.80 1.60
CA LEU A 232 -13.44 -11.00 0.79
C LEU A 232 -12.20 -10.63 1.60
N LEU A 233 -12.40 -10.01 2.77
CA LEU A 233 -11.32 -9.48 3.59
C LEU A 233 -10.38 -10.60 4.06
N LYS A 234 -10.92 -11.72 4.58
CA LYS A 234 -10.10 -12.88 4.96
C LYS A 234 -9.30 -13.42 3.76
N LYS A 235 -9.95 -13.60 2.60
CA LYS A 235 -9.33 -14.15 1.39
C LYS A 235 -8.19 -13.29 0.86
N HIS A 236 -8.37 -11.97 0.79
CA HIS A 236 -7.41 -11.07 0.16
C HIS A 236 -6.32 -10.56 1.11
N THR A 237 -6.53 -10.67 2.43
CA THR A 237 -5.54 -10.21 3.41
C THR A 237 -4.84 -11.35 4.14
N GLY A 238 -5.45 -12.53 4.23
CA GLY A 238 -4.98 -13.63 5.08
C GLY A 238 -5.39 -13.48 6.55
N ALA A 239 -6.28 -12.55 6.89
CA ALA A 239 -6.81 -12.41 8.24
C ALA A 239 -7.53 -13.70 8.68
N THR A 240 -7.30 -14.12 9.92
CA THR A 240 -7.99 -15.28 10.51
C THR A 240 -9.41 -14.94 10.94
N HIS A 241 -9.66 -13.67 11.27
CA HIS A 241 -10.97 -13.18 11.65
C HIS A 241 -11.18 -11.74 11.15
N ALA A 242 -12.43 -11.37 10.87
CA ALA A 242 -12.79 -10.04 10.41
C ALA A 242 -14.10 -9.59 11.08
N LYS A 243 -14.03 -8.50 11.85
CA LYS A 243 -15.19 -7.88 12.51
C LYS A 243 -15.58 -6.61 11.77
N ILE A 244 -16.68 -6.67 11.04
CA ILE A 244 -17.32 -5.47 10.49
C ILE A 244 -18.10 -4.80 11.61
N PHE A 245 -17.89 -3.49 11.77
CA PHE A 245 -18.56 -2.72 12.83
C PHE A 245 -19.38 -1.54 12.30
N HIS A 246 -19.18 -1.14 11.04
CA HIS A 246 -19.89 -0.01 10.45
C HIS A 246 -19.91 -0.11 8.92
N HIS A 247 -20.95 0.46 8.31
CA HIS A 247 -20.96 0.76 6.89
C HIS A 247 -21.54 2.16 6.64
N GLN A 248 -21.15 2.79 5.55
CA GLN A 248 -21.72 4.05 5.10
C GLN A 248 -22.07 3.98 3.62
N VAL A 249 -23.33 4.21 3.29
CA VAL A 249 -23.74 4.46 1.90
C VAL A 249 -23.60 5.95 1.60
N ARG A 250 -23.04 6.27 0.43
CA ARG A 250 -22.87 7.64 -0.06
C ARG A 250 -23.45 7.82 -1.46
N CYS A 251 -24.32 8.81 -1.59
CA CYS A 251 -24.92 9.28 -2.85
C CYS A 251 -25.35 10.74 -2.65
N ALA A 252 -24.85 11.66 -3.48
CA ALA A 252 -25.17 13.09 -3.32
C ALA A 252 -26.67 13.39 -3.49
N GLU A 253 -27.34 12.74 -4.44
CA GLU A 253 -28.75 12.99 -4.74
C GLU A 253 -29.71 12.37 -3.72
N LYS A 254 -29.37 11.19 -3.20
CA LYS A 254 -30.17 10.47 -2.20
C LYS A 254 -29.80 10.82 -0.75
N SER A 255 -28.87 11.75 -0.55
CA SER A 255 -28.38 12.10 0.78
C SER A 255 -29.50 12.65 1.65
N ASN A 256 -29.71 12.06 2.82
CA ASN A 256 -30.66 12.52 3.83
C ASN A 256 -29.97 13.20 5.02
N ALA A 257 -28.64 13.37 4.98
CA ALA A 257 -27.89 14.16 5.95
C ALA A 257 -28.38 15.62 5.99
N SER A 258 -28.69 16.11 7.19
CA SER A 258 -29.05 17.52 7.42
C SER A 258 -27.86 18.33 7.92
N VAL A 259 -27.73 19.57 7.45
CA VAL A 259 -26.83 20.56 8.03
C VAL A 259 -27.62 21.34 9.08
N ALA A 260 -27.16 21.34 10.33
CA ALA A 260 -27.78 22.12 11.40
C ALA A 260 -27.54 23.62 11.17
N LYS A 261 -28.33 24.47 11.84
CA LYS A 261 -28.29 25.93 11.67
C LYS A 261 -26.95 26.58 12.05
N ASP A 262 -26.15 25.92 12.88
CA ASP A 262 -24.81 26.37 13.31
C ASP A 262 -23.68 25.91 12.37
N GLY A 263 -24.02 25.24 11.25
CA GLY A 263 -23.07 24.71 10.29
C GLY A 263 -22.51 23.33 10.62
N SER A 264 -22.99 22.68 11.70
CA SER A 264 -22.64 21.28 11.99
C SER A 264 -23.37 20.31 11.05
N PHE A 265 -22.72 19.18 10.73
CA PHE A 265 -23.25 18.16 9.83
C PHE A 265 -23.80 16.98 10.63
N ASP A 266 -25.11 16.75 10.59
CA ASP A 266 -25.70 15.54 11.17
C ASP A 266 -25.45 14.36 10.23
N THR A 267 -24.61 13.43 10.71
CA THR A 267 -24.17 12.24 9.97
C THR A 267 -24.89 10.97 10.41
N SER A 268 -25.89 11.06 11.31
CA SER A 268 -26.67 9.93 11.83
C SER A 268 -27.68 9.33 10.84
N THR A 269 -27.46 9.55 9.55
CA THR A 269 -28.41 9.25 8.48
C THR A 269 -27.94 8.08 7.62
N SER A 270 -28.91 7.37 7.03
CA SER A 270 -28.64 6.14 6.26
C SER A 270 -27.83 6.39 4.98
N VAL A 271 -27.92 7.59 4.38
CA VAL A 271 -27.23 7.94 3.14
C VAL A 271 -26.59 9.32 3.26
N GLN A 272 -25.26 9.39 3.13
CA GLN A 272 -24.51 10.65 3.22
C GLN A 272 -24.08 11.19 1.85
N GLY A 273 -23.77 12.48 1.80
CA GLY A 273 -23.02 13.07 0.69
C GLY A 273 -21.57 12.59 0.60
N TYR A 274 -20.81 13.09 -0.37
CA TYR A 274 -19.39 12.75 -0.52
C TYR A 274 -18.49 13.57 0.43
N ALA A 275 -17.44 12.94 0.95
CA ALA A 275 -16.47 13.61 1.81
C ALA A 275 -15.35 14.24 0.96
N HIS A 276 -15.35 15.56 0.83
CA HIS A 276 -14.34 16.31 0.05
C HIS A 276 -13.13 16.79 0.88
N GLY A 277 -13.14 16.57 2.20
CA GLY A 277 -11.98 16.80 3.05
C GLY A 277 -10.99 15.63 2.98
N ILE A 278 -9.70 15.91 2.90
CA ILE A 278 -8.67 14.87 3.00
C ILE A 278 -8.63 14.35 4.44
N HIS A 279 -8.85 13.06 4.62
CA HIS A 279 -8.86 12.45 5.95
C HIS A 279 -8.43 10.98 5.93
N THR A 280 -8.15 10.48 7.13
CA THR A 280 -8.24 9.07 7.50
C THR A 280 -9.45 8.91 8.41
N ASP A 281 -10.12 7.77 8.40
CA ASP A 281 -11.24 7.50 9.30
C ASP A 281 -10.81 7.29 10.75
N SER A 282 -9.50 7.08 10.99
CA SER A 282 -8.94 6.83 12.30
C SER A 282 -7.48 7.28 12.38
N SER A 283 -7.09 7.65 13.59
CA SER A 283 -5.69 7.72 14.02
C SER A 283 -5.24 6.39 14.61
N GLY A 284 -3.93 6.25 14.86
CA GLY A 284 -3.39 5.08 15.55
C GLY A 284 -4.00 4.87 16.94
N PRO A 285 -3.97 5.87 17.84
CA PRO A 285 -4.58 5.75 19.16
C PRO A 285 -6.07 5.40 19.13
N HIS A 286 -6.83 6.00 18.20
CA HIS A 286 -8.25 5.68 18.04
C HIS A 286 -8.47 4.25 17.53
N ALA A 287 -7.67 3.78 16.57
CA ALA A 287 -7.78 2.41 16.06
C ALA A 287 -7.49 1.38 17.15
N GLU A 288 -6.54 1.64 18.04
CA GLU A 288 -6.29 0.80 19.21
C GLU A 288 -7.47 0.79 20.19
N THR A 289 -8.11 1.94 20.43
CA THR A 289 -9.33 2.02 21.24
C THR A 289 -10.46 1.19 20.64
N LEU A 290 -10.70 1.29 19.33
CA LEU A 290 -11.68 0.46 18.64
C LEU A 290 -11.35 -1.03 18.73
N TRP A 291 -10.07 -1.40 18.54
CA TRP A 291 -9.64 -2.78 18.69
C TRP A 291 -9.91 -3.30 20.10
N ARG A 292 -9.55 -2.56 21.15
CA ARG A 292 -9.81 -2.96 22.56
C ARG A 292 -11.30 -3.13 22.85
N HIS A 293 -12.15 -2.32 22.22
CA HIS A 293 -13.60 -2.45 22.34
C HIS A 293 -14.11 -3.72 21.65
N PHE A 294 -13.77 -3.92 20.37
CA PHE A 294 -14.33 -5.02 19.60
C PHE A 294 -13.77 -6.40 19.97
N VAL A 295 -12.48 -6.50 20.29
CA VAL A 295 -11.81 -7.79 20.54
C VAL A 295 -12.38 -8.54 21.75
N GLN A 296 -13.10 -7.87 22.66
CA GLN A 296 -13.75 -8.49 23.80
C GLN A 296 -14.85 -9.48 23.38
N GLY A 297 -15.58 -9.16 22.30
CA GLY A 297 -16.63 -10.00 21.72
C GLY A 297 -16.14 -11.03 20.71
N GLU A 298 -14.84 -11.08 20.44
CA GLU A 298 -14.24 -11.95 19.43
C GLU A 298 -13.49 -13.15 20.08
N PRO A 299 -13.19 -14.22 19.31
CA PRO A 299 -12.45 -15.37 19.83
C PRO A 299 -11.12 -14.97 20.48
N ALA A 300 -10.72 -15.66 21.56
CA ALA A 300 -9.53 -15.33 22.34
C ALA A 300 -8.24 -15.19 21.51
N ALA A 301 -8.12 -15.96 20.43
CA ALA A 301 -7.00 -15.88 19.48
C ALA A 301 -6.85 -14.51 18.80
N CYS A 302 -7.91 -13.68 18.77
CA CYS A 302 -7.89 -12.33 18.21
C CYS A 302 -7.19 -11.29 19.11
N ARG A 303 -6.85 -11.67 20.36
CA ARG A 303 -6.22 -10.78 21.36
C ARG A 303 -4.71 -10.65 21.17
N THR A 304 -4.12 -11.43 20.26
CA THR A 304 -2.68 -11.45 19.98
C THR A 304 -2.42 -11.47 18.47
N GLY A 305 -1.17 -11.20 18.09
CA GLY A 305 -0.71 -11.20 16.71
C GLY A 305 -0.70 -9.79 16.13
N ARG A 306 -1.36 -9.58 15.00
CA ARG A 306 -1.48 -8.28 14.32
C ARG A 306 -2.95 -7.93 14.11
N PHE A 307 -3.30 -6.66 14.17
CA PHE A 307 -4.61 -6.18 13.77
C PHE A 307 -4.52 -5.06 12.74
N VAL A 308 -5.53 -4.98 11.88
CA VAL A 308 -5.64 -3.94 10.85
C VAL A 308 -7.04 -3.37 10.89
N TYR A 309 -7.16 -2.04 10.98
CA TYR A 309 -8.40 -1.35 10.64
C TYR A 309 -8.35 -1.06 9.13
N ILE A 310 -9.29 -1.63 8.38
CA ILE A 310 -9.42 -1.50 6.93
C ILE A 310 -10.81 -1.01 6.52
N ASN A 311 -10.86 -0.28 5.41
CA ASN A 311 -12.07 0.04 4.68
C ASN A 311 -12.13 -0.78 3.39
N ALA A 312 -13.33 -1.26 3.07
CA ALA A 312 -13.68 -1.84 1.79
C ALA A 312 -14.72 -0.95 1.10
N TRP A 313 -14.30 -0.28 0.03
CA TRP A 313 -15.13 0.68 -0.68
C TRP A 313 -15.52 0.15 -2.07
N ARG A 314 -16.80 0.25 -2.40
CA ARG A 314 -17.38 -0.33 -3.61
C ARG A 314 -18.32 0.65 -4.30
N ASN A 315 -18.30 0.66 -5.64
CA ASN A 315 -19.41 1.16 -6.43
C ASN A 315 -20.64 0.25 -6.25
N ILE A 316 -21.81 0.79 -5.94
CA ILE A 316 -23.05 -0.01 -5.84
C ILE A 316 -23.95 0.16 -7.06
N SER A 317 -23.68 1.16 -7.90
CA SER A 317 -24.40 1.42 -9.13
C SER A 317 -24.12 0.38 -10.21
N SER A 318 -25.08 0.21 -11.13
CA SER A 318 -24.88 -0.64 -12.32
C SER A 318 -23.97 0.02 -13.35
N SER A 319 -23.88 1.34 -13.29
CA SER A 319 -23.03 2.14 -14.18
C SER A 319 -21.64 2.32 -13.55
N PRO A 320 -20.56 2.31 -14.36
CA PRO A 320 -19.22 2.63 -13.87
C PRO A 320 -19.14 4.05 -13.30
N ILE A 321 -18.27 4.26 -12.32
CA ILE A 321 -18.04 5.60 -11.76
C ILE A 321 -17.39 6.51 -12.80
N GLU A 322 -17.98 7.69 -12.98
CA GLU A 322 -17.53 8.68 -13.96
C GLU A 322 -17.11 10.01 -13.34
N GLN A 323 -17.64 10.35 -12.17
CA GLN A 323 -17.36 11.59 -11.45
C GLN A 323 -17.31 11.33 -9.95
N ASP A 324 -16.84 12.33 -9.20
CA ASP A 324 -16.66 12.26 -7.75
C ASP A 324 -15.96 10.96 -7.34
N HIS A 325 -14.82 10.63 -7.96
CA HIS A 325 -14.09 9.39 -7.68
C HIS A 325 -13.60 9.36 -6.22
N LEU A 326 -13.31 8.17 -5.69
CA LEU A 326 -12.53 8.07 -4.46
C LEU A 326 -11.04 8.10 -4.83
N ALA A 327 -10.34 9.14 -4.41
CA ALA A 327 -8.89 9.20 -4.50
C ALA A 327 -8.27 8.70 -3.20
N VAL A 328 -7.19 7.93 -3.33
CA VAL A 328 -6.39 7.36 -2.24
C VAL A 328 -4.94 7.78 -2.40
N LEU A 329 -4.28 8.10 -1.29
CA LEU A 329 -2.89 8.50 -1.27
C LEU A 329 -1.98 7.28 -1.02
N ASP A 330 -0.90 7.16 -1.80
CA ASP A 330 0.15 6.17 -1.57
C ASP A 330 1.02 6.60 -0.40
N GLU A 331 0.90 5.91 0.73
CA GLU A 331 1.53 6.30 1.99
C GLU A 331 3.07 6.37 1.90
N ARG A 332 3.70 5.67 0.94
CA ARG A 332 5.14 5.76 0.68
C ARG A 332 5.60 7.16 0.29
N SER A 333 4.65 7.99 -0.15
CA SER A 333 4.90 9.38 -0.54
C SER A 333 4.86 10.38 0.63
N LEU A 334 4.40 9.95 1.81
CA LEU A 334 4.29 10.79 3.00
C LEU A 334 5.60 10.93 3.77
N VAL A 335 5.69 12.02 4.54
CA VAL A 335 6.72 12.25 5.56
C VAL A 335 6.08 12.13 6.94
N LYS A 336 6.38 11.02 7.63
CA LYS A 336 5.90 10.76 8.99
C LYS A 336 6.84 11.40 10.03
N PRO A 337 6.34 12.02 11.11
CA PRO A 337 4.93 12.31 11.42
C PRO A 337 4.44 13.66 10.84
N ASP A 338 5.30 14.40 10.13
CA ASP A 338 5.07 15.80 9.76
C ASP A 338 3.84 16.07 8.88
N ASP A 339 3.41 15.10 8.09
CA ASP A 339 2.24 15.23 7.23
C ASP A 339 0.91 14.99 7.96
N TYR A 340 0.93 14.51 9.21
CA TYR A 340 -0.24 14.05 9.95
C TYR A 340 -0.75 15.12 10.92
N VAL A 341 -1.96 15.63 10.67
CA VAL A 341 -2.64 16.61 11.52
C VAL A 341 -3.73 15.92 12.31
N HIS A 342 -3.75 16.04 13.64
CA HIS A 342 -4.80 15.41 14.44
C HIS A 342 -6.13 16.14 14.28
N VAL A 343 -7.22 15.40 14.06
CA VAL A 343 -8.57 15.97 13.95
C VAL A 343 -9.51 15.24 14.90
N ASP A 344 -9.96 15.92 15.94
CA ASP A 344 -11.01 15.41 16.84
C ASP A 344 -12.38 15.67 16.21
N LEU A 345 -13.07 14.61 15.79
CA LEU A 345 -14.45 14.65 15.38
C LEU A 345 -15.36 14.34 16.59
N LYS A 346 -16.23 15.28 16.94
CA LYS A 346 -17.19 15.17 18.03
C LYS A 346 -18.58 14.90 17.47
N GLY A 347 -19.06 13.66 17.59
CA GLY A 347 -20.38 13.23 17.10
C GLY A 347 -21.42 13.14 18.22
N VAL A 348 -22.60 12.62 17.88
CA VAL A 348 -23.65 12.31 18.87
C VAL A 348 -23.32 10.95 19.51
N GLY A 349 -22.81 10.96 20.74
CA GLY A 349 -22.51 9.74 21.50
C GLY A 349 -21.21 9.02 21.12
N TYR A 350 -20.38 9.64 20.27
CA TYR A 350 -19.08 9.10 19.90
C TYR A 350 -18.07 10.21 19.58
N ASP A 351 -16.79 9.91 19.81
CA ASP A 351 -15.65 10.76 19.47
C ASP A 351 -14.68 9.97 18.60
N VAL A 352 -14.28 10.54 17.46
CA VAL A 352 -13.27 9.94 16.58
C VAL A 352 -12.06 10.85 16.51
N LEU A 353 -10.87 10.31 16.77
CA LEU A 353 -9.62 11.00 16.48
C LEU A 353 -9.11 10.50 15.13
N GLN A 354 -9.13 11.37 14.12
CA GLN A 354 -8.70 11.15 12.75
C GLN A 354 -7.38 11.85 12.44
N TYR A 355 -6.83 11.60 11.25
CA TYR A 355 -5.80 12.44 10.66
C TYR A 355 -6.34 13.26 9.49
N GLY A 356 -5.97 14.53 9.45
CA GLY A 356 -5.94 15.37 8.28
C GLY A 356 -4.54 15.43 7.67
N LEU A 357 -4.43 15.91 6.44
CA LEU A 357 -3.16 15.95 5.71
C LEU A 357 -2.59 17.38 5.65
N SER A 358 -1.34 17.55 6.06
CA SER A 358 -0.64 18.84 5.99
C SER A 358 -0.17 19.18 4.56
N SER A 359 -0.16 20.47 4.21
CA SER A 359 0.41 20.96 2.95
C SER A 359 1.94 20.96 2.92
N ARG A 360 2.60 20.73 4.07
CA ARG A 360 4.06 20.86 4.24
C ARG A 360 4.88 20.11 3.18
N ASN A 361 4.48 18.90 2.83
CA ASN A 361 5.15 18.07 1.83
C ASN A 361 4.26 17.75 0.62
N ALA A 362 3.27 18.59 0.31
CA ALA A 362 2.28 18.33 -0.73
C ALA A 362 2.89 17.97 -2.10
N GLY A 363 4.02 18.58 -2.47
CA GLY A 363 4.72 18.28 -3.73
C GLY A 363 5.29 16.86 -3.83
N ARG A 364 5.32 16.09 -2.73
CA ARG A 364 5.73 14.68 -2.71
C ARG A 364 4.54 13.72 -2.80
N HIS A 365 3.36 14.16 -2.36
CA HIS A 365 2.18 13.32 -2.20
C HIS A 365 1.74 12.74 -3.55
N ARG A 366 1.49 11.43 -3.59
CA ARG A 366 1.04 10.73 -4.80
C ARG A 366 -0.36 10.21 -4.59
N TRP A 367 -1.30 10.84 -5.28
CA TRP A 367 -2.71 10.50 -5.26
C TRP A 367 -3.09 9.61 -6.43
N PHE A 368 -3.94 8.63 -6.16
CA PHE A 368 -4.37 7.63 -7.13
C PHE A 368 -5.88 7.46 -7.11
N TYR A 369 -6.46 7.12 -8.25
CA TYR A 369 -7.85 6.69 -8.37
C TYR A 369 -7.98 5.59 -9.41
N PHE A 370 -9.13 4.93 -9.44
CA PHE A 370 -9.43 3.85 -10.38
C PHE A 370 -10.55 4.29 -11.32
N PRO A 371 -10.24 4.79 -12.54
CA PRO A 371 -11.26 5.26 -13.46
C PRO A 371 -12.23 4.15 -13.85
N LYS A 372 -13.49 4.51 -14.08
CA LYS A 372 -14.56 3.59 -14.50
C LYS A 372 -14.69 2.37 -13.58
N MET A 373 -14.52 2.57 -12.27
CA MET A 373 -14.69 1.48 -11.30
C MET A 373 -16.11 0.93 -11.35
N VAL A 374 -16.23 -0.39 -11.50
CA VAL A 374 -17.51 -1.11 -11.61
C VAL A 374 -17.90 -1.76 -10.28
N ARG A 375 -19.13 -2.27 -10.17
CA ARG A 375 -19.64 -2.89 -8.94
C ARG A 375 -18.82 -4.09 -8.47
N ASP A 376 -18.30 -4.88 -9.40
CA ASP A 376 -17.55 -6.11 -9.08
C ASP A 376 -16.12 -5.84 -8.60
N GLU A 377 -15.77 -4.57 -8.41
CA GLU A 377 -14.47 -4.15 -7.89
C GLU A 377 -14.63 -3.55 -6.49
N VAL A 378 -13.72 -3.92 -5.60
CA VAL A 378 -13.64 -3.37 -4.24
C VAL A 378 -12.26 -2.76 -4.03
N LEU A 379 -12.23 -1.48 -3.65
CA LEU A 379 -11.03 -0.78 -3.25
C LEU A 379 -10.83 -0.98 -1.75
N LEU A 380 -9.80 -1.71 -1.39
CA LEU A 380 -9.38 -1.94 -0.02
C LEU A 380 -8.33 -0.90 0.35
N PHE A 381 -8.46 -0.26 1.50
CA PHE A 381 -7.44 0.66 2.02
C PHE A 381 -7.42 0.70 3.55
N LYS A 382 -6.22 0.76 4.11
CA LYS A 382 -6.00 0.69 5.56
C LYS A 382 -6.26 2.05 6.21
N GLN A 383 -6.85 2.02 7.39
CA GLN A 383 -6.91 3.15 8.32
C GLN A 383 -5.86 3.04 9.42
N TYR A 384 -5.50 1.82 9.79
CA TYR A 384 -4.41 1.54 10.71
C TYR A 384 -3.91 0.11 10.56
N ASP A 385 -2.63 -0.08 10.86
CA ASP A 385 -1.98 -1.39 10.94
C ASP A 385 -1.07 -1.39 12.16
N SER A 386 -1.25 -2.35 13.05
CA SER A 386 -0.45 -2.45 14.27
C SER A 386 1.01 -2.83 13.99
N ASP A 387 1.28 -3.44 12.83
CA ASP A 387 2.63 -3.81 12.43
C ASP A 387 3.40 -2.61 11.85
N CYS A 388 4.25 -2.02 12.69
CA CYS A 388 5.11 -0.90 12.34
C CYS A 388 6.19 -1.23 11.30
N SER A 389 6.44 -2.51 10.98
CA SER A 389 7.38 -2.90 9.93
C SER A 389 6.84 -2.66 8.52
N LYS A 390 5.52 -2.50 8.37
CA LYS A 390 4.86 -2.22 7.09
C LYS A 390 5.01 -0.75 6.72
N SER A 391 5.27 -0.49 5.44
CA SER A 391 5.29 0.88 4.91
C SER A 391 3.87 1.42 4.74
N GLY A 392 2.95 0.56 4.29
CA GLY A 392 1.52 0.82 4.13
C GLY A 392 0.71 0.40 5.36
N ARG A 393 0.44 1.36 6.25
CA ARG A 393 -0.33 1.26 7.50
C ARG A 393 -1.57 2.15 7.53
N CYS A 394 -1.63 3.23 6.75
CA CYS A 394 -2.69 4.22 6.77
C CYS A 394 -2.85 4.94 5.43
N CYS A 395 -4.09 5.13 4.97
CA CYS A 395 -4.40 5.69 3.66
C CYS A 395 -5.30 6.91 3.79
N PHE A 396 -4.73 8.09 3.50
CA PHE A 396 -5.52 9.30 3.29
C PHE A 396 -6.37 9.16 2.04
N HIS A 397 -7.61 9.61 2.13
CA HIS A 397 -8.56 9.52 1.04
C HIS A 397 -9.50 10.72 1.01
N THR A 398 -10.08 10.98 -0.15
CA THR A 398 -11.05 12.05 -0.38
C THR A 398 -11.85 11.81 -1.65
N ALA A 399 -13.07 12.36 -1.72
CA ALA A 399 -13.83 12.40 -2.95
C ALA A 399 -13.29 13.52 -3.87
N VAL A 400 -12.95 13.16 -5.10
CA VAL A 400 -12.37 14.09 -6.09
C VAL A 400 -13.29 14.28 -7.28
N ARG A 401 -13.56 15.53 -7.62
CA ARG A 401 -14.25 15.87 -8.86
C ARG A 401 -13.28 15.73 -10.02
N ASP A 402 -13.71 14.94 -11.01
CA ASP A 402 -13.01 14.75 -12.27
C ASP A 402 -13.43 15.86 -13.25
N PRO A 403 -12.55 16.81 -13.60
CA PRO A 403 -12.88 17.88 -14.54
C PRO A 403 -13.10 17.38 -15.97
N THR A 404 -12.75 16.12 -16.25
CA THR A 404 -12.94 15.46 -17.54
C THR A 404 -14.23 14.64 -17.60
N ALA A 405 -14.98 14.55 -16.50
CA ALA A 405 -16.28 13.90 -16.47
C ALA A 405 -17.26 14.59 -17.42
N ARG A 406 -18.14 13.78 -18.03
CA ARG A 406 -19.26 14.30 -18.83
C ARG A 406 -20.22 15.10 -17.93
N ALA A 407 -20.80 16.16 -18.47
CA ALA A 407 -21.71 17.03 -17.72
C ALA A 407 -22.97 16.32 -17.22
N ASP A 408 -23.39 15.27 -17.92
CA ASP A 408 -24.54 14.40 -17.60
C ASP A 408 -24.13 13.09 -16.91
N ALA A 409 -22.92 13.04 -16.33
CA ALA A 409 -22.49 11.87 -15.55
C ALA A 409 -23.49 11.61 -14.42
N PRO A 410 -23.92 10.35 -14.20
CA PRO A 410 -24.78 10.04 -13.08
C PRO A 410 -24.03 10.29 -11.75
N PRO A 411 -24.71 10.71 -10.68
CA PRO A 411 -24.11 10.75 -9.36
C PRO A 411 -23.57 9.38 -8.96
N ARG A 412 -22.37 9.34 -8.38
CA ARG A 412 -21.79 8.12 -7.84
C ARG A 412 -22.64 7.57 -6.69
N GLU A 413 -22.94 6.29 -6.75
CA GLU A 413 -23.48 5.55 -5.61
C GLU A 413 -22.41 4.59 -5.10
N SER A 414 -22.07 4.70 -3.81
CA SER A 414 -21.01 3.88 -3.23
C SER A 414 -21.33 3.45 -1.81
N ILE A 415 -20.71 2.36 -1.38
CA ILE A 415 -20.74 1.89 -0.01
C ILE A 415 -19.31 1.72 0.50
N GLU A 416 -19.09 2.12 1.74
CA GLU A 416 -17.89 1.82 2.51
C GLU A 416 -18.23 0.88 3.65
N VAL A 417 -17.47 -0.20 3.81
CA VAL A 417 -17.55 -1.11 4.95
C VAL A 417 -16.26 -1.01 5.76
N ARG A 418 -16.39 -0.81 7.06
CA ARG A 418 -15.28 -0.65 8.00
C ARG A 418 -15.13 -1.90 8.86
N ALA A 419 -13.92 -2.43 8.92
CA ALA A 419 -13.64 -3.67 9.63
C ALA A 419 -12.34 -3.63 10.42
N ILE A 420 -12.32 -4.36 11.53
CA ILE A 420 -11.10 -4.78 12.22
C ILE A 420 -10.77 -6.20 11.77
N LEU A 421 -9.58 -6.36 11.20
CA LEU A 421 -9.02 -7.65 10.83
C LEU A 421 -8.07 -8.13 11.92
N PHE A 422 -8.14 -9.41 12.23
CA PHE A 422 -7.30 -10.07 13.21
C PHE A 422 -6.44 -11.13 12.53
N PHE A 423 -5.14 -11.11 12.82
CA PHE A 423 -4.15 -12.03 12.28
C PHE A 423 -3.53 -12.81 13.46
N ALA A 424 -4.29 -13.78 13.98
CA ALA A 424 -3.87 -14.56 15.15
C ALA A 424 -2.58 -15.37 14.91
N ASN A 425 -2.37 -15.81 13.66
CA ASN A 425 -1.21 -16.60 13.24
C ASN A 425 -0.09 -15.73 12.65
N HIS A 426 0.02 -14.46 13.06
CA HIS A 426 1.05 -13.58 12.56
C HIS A 426 2.45 -14.09 12.94
N GLU A 427 3.28 -14.39 11.94
CA GLU A 427 4.68 -14.79 12.09
C GLU A 427 5.55 -13.57 12.44
N GLY A 428 5.40 -13.07 13.66
CA GLY A 428 6.08 -11.87 14.14
C GLY A 428 5.81 -11.61 15.62
N PRO A 429 6.43 -10.58 16.22
CA PRO A 429 6.08 -10.17 17.57
C PRO A 429 4.59 -9.79 17.63
N ASN A 430 3.97 -9.98 18.79
CA ASN A 430 2.62 -9.44 19.02
C ASN A 430 2.67 -7.91 18.90
N THR A 431 1.90 -7.37 17.96
CA THR A 431 1.75 -5.93 17.75
C THR A 431 0.39 -5.42 18.22
N CYS A 432 -0.51 -6.31 18.64
CA CYS A 432 -1.79 -5.91 19.22
C CYS A 432 -1.60 -5.14 20.54
N PRO A 433 -2.45 -4.14 20.84
CA PRO A 433 -2.39 -3.41 22.09
C PRO A 433 -2.56 -4.34 23.29
N VAL A 434 -1.92 -4.00 24.40
CA VAL A 434 -2.15 -4.70 25.66
C VAL A 434 -3.57 -4.41 26.12
N LEU A 435 -4.33 -5.46 26.39
CA LEU A 435 -5.63 -5.34 27.03
C LEU A 435 -5.41 -4.97 28.51
N PRO A 436 -6.21 -4.06 29.07
CA PRO A 436 -6.25 -3.88 30.52
C PRO A 436 -6.47 -5.25 31.16
N ALA A 437 -5.76 -5.55 32.25
CA ALA A 437 -6.11 -6.71 33.06
C ALA A 437 -7.58 -6.59 33.45
N GLU A 438 -8.34 -7.68 33.36
CA GLU A 438 -9.73 -7.69 33.84
C GLU A 438 -9.72 -7.17 35.28
N GLU A 439 -10.45 -6.08 35.56
CA GLU A 439 -10.73 -5.64 36.92
C GLU A 439 -11.49 -6.77 37.61
N GLY A 440 -10.75 -7.63 38.30
CA GLY A 440 -11.25 -8.90 38.84
C GLY A 440 -10.22 -10.04 38.91
N ALA A 441 -9.05 -9.93 38.27
CA ALA A 441 -7.94 -10.85 38.54
C ALA A 441 -7.23 -10.44 39.84
N THR A 442 -7.42 -11.26 40.87
CA THR A 442 -6.96 -11.06 42.24
C THR A 442 -5.45 -10.90 42.37
N ASP A 443 -5.06 -9.80 43.01
CA ASP A 443 -3.84 -9.56 43.81
C ASP A 443 -2.81 -10.70 43.86
N ASP A 444 -1.85 -10.63 42.95
CA ASP A 444 -0.55 -11.28 43.03
C ASP A 444 0.56 -10.24 43.25
N GLY A 445 0.37 -9.28 44.16
CA GLY A 445 1.43 -8.44 44.76
C GLY A 445 2.26 -7.56 43.81
N CYS A 446 2.01 -7.64 42.50
CA CYS A 446 2.76 -7.00 41.44
C CYS A 446 1.92 -5.91 40.78
N ASP A 447 2.26 -4.65 41.07
CA ASP A 447 1.75 -3.49 40.34
C ASP A 447 2.32 -3.48 38.90
N GLU A 448 1.58 -4.09 37.97
CA GLU A 448 1.97 -4.27 36.57
C GLU A 448 2.11 -2.91 35.84
N ALA A 449 1.34 -1.89 36.21
CA ALA A 449 1.44 -0.55 35.64
C ALA A 449 2.78 0.09 36.02
N ARG A 450 3.13 0.02 37.31
CA ARG A 450 4.41 0.49 37.82
C ARG A 450 5.58 -0.32 37.28
N ALA A 451 5.41 -1.63 37.06
CA ALA A 451 6.43 -2.46 36.43
C ALA A 451 6.73 -2.02 34.99
N ARG A 452 5.71 -1.65 34.20
CA ARG A 452 5.88 -1.15 32.82
C ARG A 452 6.57 0.21 32.76
N GLU A 453 6.20 1.12 33.66
CA GLU A 453 6.87 2.42 33.76
C GLU A 453 8.35 2.25 34.17
N GLY A 454 8.60 1.42 35.18
CA GLY A 454 9.95 1.05 35.61
C GLY A 454 10.79 0.42 34.50
N ALA A 455 10.20 -0.47 33.70
CA ALA A 455 10.87 -1.11 32.56
C ALA A 455 11.36 -0.10 31.51
N THR A 456 10.54 0.90 31.20
CA THR A 456 10.89 1.97 30.26
C THR A 456 12.07 2.79 30.79
N LYS A 457 12.07 3.12 32.08
CA LYS A 457 13.15 3.86 32.74
C LYS A 457 14.43 3.05 32.84
N LEU A 458 14.34 1.75 33.14
CA LEU A 458 15.46 0.81 33.12
C LEU A 458 16.13 0.78 31.73
N ALA A 459 15.33 0.75 30.66
CA ALA A 459 15.83 0.80 29.29
C ALA A 459 16.58 2.11 28.96
N GLY A 460 16.02 3.25 29.39
CA GLY A 460 16.70 4.54 29.29
C GLY A 460 18.03 4.56 30.05
N ALA A 461 18.05 4.03 31.27
CA ALA A 461 19.24 3.99 32.12
C ALA A 461 20.38 3.16 31.49
N CYS A 462 20.09 1.97 30.97
CA CYS A 462 21.08 1.15 30.30
C CYS A 462 21.62 1.82 29.02
N THR A 463 20.75 2.47 28.24
CA THR A 463 21.15 3.24 27.05
C THR A 463 22.07 4.41 27.42
N PHE A 464 21.74 5.13 28.49
CA PHE A 464 22.57 6.20 29.02
C PHE A 464 23.95 5.71 29.46
N VAL A 465 24.01 4.65 30.27
CA VAL A 465 25.28 4.01 30.70
C VAL A 465 26.10 3.56 29.50
N LYS A 466 25.45 2.96 28.48
CA LYS A 466 26.13 2.60 27.23
C LYS A 466 26.73 3.83 26.57
N SER A 467 26.01 4.93 26.43
CA SER A 467 26.51 6.14 25.75
C SER A 467 27.59 6.92 26.51
N ASN A 468 27.81 6.65 27.82
CA ASN A 468 28.71 7.43 28.66
C ASN A 468 29.85 6.59 29.24
N ALA A 469 31.08 6.85 28.78
CA ALA A 469 32.26 6.06 29.14
C ALA A 469 32.56 6.02 30.65
N MET A 470 32.30 7.11 31.38
CA MET A 470 32.53 7.19 32.83
C MET A 470 31.55 6.28 33.59
N TYR A 471 30.25 6.38 33.29
CA TYR A 471 29.23 5.54 33.91
C TYR A 471 29.35 4.08 33.49
N ARG A 472 29.77 3.80 32.24
CA ARG A 472 30.09 2.46 31.77
C ARG A 472 31.19 1.81 32.62
N ALA A 473 32.30 2.50 32.84
CA ALA A 473 33.40 1.99 33.67
C ALA A 473 32.97 1.76 35.13
N MET A 474 32.11 2.64 35.66
CA MET A 474 31.53 2.49 37.00
C MET A 474 30.65 1.24 37.11
N VAL A 475 29.75 1.02 36.15
CA VAL A 475 28.85 -0.16 36.12
C VAL A 475 29.65 -1.44 35.92
N GLN A 476 30.64 -1.45 35.01
CA GLN A 476 31.57 -2.56 34.86
C GLN A 476 32.31 -2.89 36.16
N LYS A 477 32.74 -1.88 36.93
CA LYS A 477 33.43 -2.12 38.20
C LYS A 477 32.53 -2.75 39.26
N HIS A 478 31.28 -2.30 39.38
CA HIS A 478 30.40 -2.68 40.48
C HIS A 478 29.51 -3.90 40.19
N MET A 479 29.18 -4.18 38.92
CA MET A 479 28.21 -5.21 38.53
C MET A 479 28.83 -6.35 37.71
N LYS A 480 30.17 -6.43 37.63
CA LYS A 480 30.86 -7.50 36.88
C LYS A 480 30.61 -8.89 37.45
N ALA A 481 30.59 -9.04 38.78
CA ALA A 481 30.31 -10.33 39.41
C ALA A 481 28.86 -10.78 39.15
N ASP A 482 27.89 -9.85 39.20
CA ASP A 482 26.49 -10.13 38.87
C ASP A 482 26.32 -10.55 37.41
N TYR A 483 27.04 -9.88 36.49
CA TYR A 483 27.07 -10.25 35.08
C TYR A 483 27.70 -11.63 34.85
N GLU A 484 28.83 -11.94 35.49
CA GLU A 484 29.52 -13.23 35.32
C GLU A 484 28.70 -14.41 35.87
N THR A 485 27.86 -14.18 36.88
CA THR A 485 27.04 -15.23 37.52
C THR A 485 25.64 -15.37 36.92
N GLY A 486 25.01 -14.27 36.49
CA GLY A 486 23.61 -14.25 36.04
C GLY A 486 23.34 -13.52 34.73
N GLY A 487 24.40 -13.10 34.02
CA GLY A 487 24.32 -12.48 32.70
C GLY A 487 23.61 -11.12 32.67
N ALA A 488 23.17 -10.72 31.47
CA ALA A 488 22.50 -9.45 31.23
C ALA A 488 21.27 -9.19 32.13
N LEU A 489 20.49 -10.23 32.44
CA LEU A 489 19.30 -10.10 33.26
C LEU A 489 19.62 -9.79 34.73
N ALA A 490 20.70 -10.36 35.27
CA ALA A 490 21.15 -10.06 36.64
C ALA A 490 21.58 -8.59 36.80
N VAL A 491 22.21 -8.03 35.76
CA VAL A 491 22.57 -6.61 35.73
C VAL A 491 21.30 -5.73 35.73
N ILE A 492 20.29 -6.06 34.94
CA ILE A 492 19.04 -5.29 34.88
C ILE A 492 18.29 -5.38 36.22
N ARG A 493 18.24 -6.56 36.86
CA ARG A 493 17.69 -6.73 38.20
C ARG A 493 18.39 -5.82 39.21
N LYS A 494 19.71 -5.69 39.11
CA LYS A 494 20.48 -4.78 39.98
C LYS A 494 20.14 -3.31 39.75
N PHE A 495 19.83 -2.90 38.52
CA PHE A 495 19.27 -1.57 38.26
C PHE A 495 17.86 -1.41 38.84
N ALA A 496 17.02 -2.46 38.77
CA ALA A 496 15.65 -2.45 39.27
C ALA A 496 15.54 -2.33 40.80
N ASP A 497 16.61 -2.65 41.54
CA ASP A 497 16.70 -2.37 42.98
C ASP A 497 16.47 -0.88 43.28
N ASP A 498 16.92 -0.01 42.35
CA ASP A 498 16.70 1.44 42.34
C ASP A 498 17.01 2.10 43.69
N GLU A 499 18.19 1.82 44.25
CA GLU A 499 18.58 2.28 45.58
C GLU A 499 18.45 3.81 45.77
N GLN A 500 18.66 4.56 44.68
CA GLN A 500 18.55 6.02 44.64
C GLN A 500 17.13 6.54 44.35
N GLY A 501 16.19 5.69 43.91
CA GLY A 501 14.81 6.08 43.62
C GLY A 501 14.60 6.83 42.30
N THR A 502 15.60 6.84 41.43
CA THR A 502 15.57 7.57 40.15
C THR A 502 14.74 6.87 39.08
N LEU A 503 14.48 5.57 39.24
CA LEU A 503 13.72 4.76 38.29
C LEU A 503 12.26 4.55 38.72
N GLY A 504 11.86 5.09 39.88
CA GLY A 504 10.50 4.95 40.43
C GLY A 504 10.19 3.56 41.01
N LEU A 505 11.21 2.71 41.14
CA LEU A 505 11.09 1.33 41.60
C LEU A 505 11.53 1.14 43.05
N LYS A 506 12.23 2.10 43.67
CA LYS A 506 12.73 1.97 45.06
C LYS A 506 11.73 1.39 46.06
N SER A 507 10.51 1.93 46.07
CA SER A 507 9.40 1.50 46.96
C SER A 507 8.44 0.50 46.32
N ALA A 508 8.80 -0.12 45.21
CA ALA A 508 8.02 -1.19 44.58
C ALA A 508 8.27 -2.54 45.28
N SER A 509 7.29 -3.45 45.20
CA SER A 509 7.44 -4.83 45.70
C SER A 509 8.52 -5.59 44.93
N ALA A 510 9.03 -6.68 45.50
CA ALA A 510 10.05 -7.50 44.84
C ALA A 510 9.51 -8.08 43.52
N GLU A 511 8.22 -8.44 43.51
CA GLU A 511 7.48 -8.93 42.36
C GLU A 511 7.39 -7.85 41.26
N THR A 512 7.05 -6.61 41.62
CA THR A 512 7.04 -5.48 40.66
C THR A 512 8.43 -5.16 40.11
N LYS A 513 9.49 -5.23 40.93
CA LYS A 513 10.88 -5.01 40.49
C LYS A 513 11.34 -6.10 39.53
N GLU A 514 11.08 -7.36 39.86
CA GLU A 514 11.40 -8.51 39.02
C GLU A 514 10.63 -8.43 37.69
N ARG A 515 9.35 -8.07 37.75
CA ARG A 515 8.52 -7.87 36.58
C ARG A 515 9.02 -6.73 35.69
N ALA A 516 9.44 -5.61 36.28
CA ALA A 516 10.04 -4.49 35.54
C ALA A 516 11.35 -4.90 34.84
N ALA A 517 12.20 -5.70 35.50
CA ALA A 517 13.44 -6.21 34.93
C ALA A 517 13.17 -7.17 33.75
N GLN A 518 12.21 -8.09 33.89
CA GLN A 518 11.79 -9.00 32.83
C GLN A 518 11.19 -8.26 31.64
N LEU A 519 10.34 -7.26 31.89
CA LEU A 519 9.75 -6.42 30.85
C LEU A 519 10.83 -5.60 30.13
N ALA A 520 11.77 -5.00 30.84
CA ALA A 520 12.89 -4.26 30.23
C ALA A 520 13.74 -5.18 29.32
N PHE A 521 13.99 -6.41 29.77
CA PHE A 521 14.72 -7.42 29.01
C PHE A 521 13.94 -7.91 27.77
N GLY A 522 12.61 -7.99 27.84
CA GLY A 522 11.75 -8.42 26.73
C GLY A 522 11.33 -7.32 25.73
N ALA A 523 11.29 -6.05 26.17
CA ALA A 523 10.65 -4.96 25.44
C ALA A 523 11.61 -4.04 24.65
N GLY A 524 12.89 -4.38 24.51
CA GLY A 524 13.78 -3.64 23.61
C GLY A 524 15.21 -3.39 24.09
N LEU A 525 15.61 -3.80 25.30
CA LEU A 525 17.02 -4.09 25.51
C LEU A 525 17.34 -5.41 24.83
N ALA A 526 18.07 -5.38 23.71
CA ALA A 526 18.66 -6.62 23.24
C ALA A 526 19.61 -7.11 24.34
N LYS A 527 19.60 -8.42 24.65
CA LYS A 527 20.64 -9.06 25.48
C LYS A 527 22.05 -8.54 25.12
N ARG A 528 22.26 -8.35 23.81
CA ARG A 528 23.44 -7.72 23.20
C ARG A 528 23.82 -6.34 23.76
N ASP A 529 22.87 -5.45 24.09
CA ASP A 529 23.15 -4.10 24.58
C ASP A 529 23.73 -4.09 26.00
N VAL A 530 23.28 -5.02 26.84
CA VAL A 530 23.86 -5.22 28.18
C VAL A 530 25.17 -6.00 28.06
N ASP A 531 25.23 -7.01 27.19
CA ASP A 531 26.47 -7.75 26.93
C ASP A 531 27.58 -6.80 26.43
N GLU A 532 27.28 -5.82 25.58
CA GLU A 532 28.22 -4.77 25.12
C GLU A 532 28.72 -3.85 26.24
N LEU A 533 28.06 -3.83 27.42
CA LEU A 533 28.57 -3.14 28.60
C LEU A 533 29.73 -3.91 29.25
N PHE A 534 29.82 -5.24 29.12
CA PHE A 534 30.80 -6.07 29.84
C PHE A 534 31.75 -6.84 28.92
N CYS A 535 31.34 -7.11 27.69
CA CYS A 535 32.15 -7.71 26.66
C CYS A 535 32.80 -6.61 25.82
N GLY A 536 34.13 -6.45 25.96
CA GLY A 536 34.90 -5.64 25.03
C GLY A 536 34.76 -6.16 23.57
N PRO A 537 35.13 -5.35 22.56
CA PRO A 537 35.19 -5.83 21.18
C PRO A 537 36.02 -7.11 21.13
N SER A 538 35.53 -8.14 20.43
CA SER A 538 36.25 -9.40 20.30
C SER A 538 37.65 -9.16 19.73
N ALA A 539 38.61 -10.05 20.01
CA ALA A 539 39.95 -9.95 19.44
C ALA A 539 39.92 -9.81 17.90
N ALA A 540 38.92 -10.40 17.24
CA ALA A 540 38.68 -10.24 15.80
C ALA A 540 38.25 -8.81 15.41
N VAL A 541 37.40 -8.15 16.19
CA VAL A 541 36.98 -6.75 15.94
C VAL A 541 38.13 -5.78 16.21
N LEU A 542 38.89 -5.97 17.29
CA LEU A 542 40.10 -5.20 17.57
C LEU A 542 41.16 -5.39 16.48
N PHE A 543 41.32 -6.63 16.00
CA PHE A 543 42.21 -6.95 14.88
C PHE A 543 41.76 -6.25 13.59
N LEU A 544 40.48 -6.31 13.22
CA LEU A 544 39.93 -5.62 12.05
C LEU A 544 40.03 -4.08 12.14
N GLN A 545 39.83 -3.50 13.33
CA GLN A 545 40.02 -2.07 13.55
C GLN A 545 41.51 -1.68 13.43
N SER A 546 42.43 -2.52 13.91
CA SER A 546 43.88 -2.32 13.72
C SER A 546 44.29 -2.38 12.23
N LEU A 547 43.65 -3.25 11.44
CA LEU A 547 43.84 -3.36 10.00
C LEU A 547 43.31 -2.12 9.25
N GLN A 548 42.20 -1.52 9.70
CA GLN A 548 41.66 -0.28 9.09
C GLN A 548 42.51 0.96 9.40
N GLN A 549 43.17 1.00 10.56
CA GLN A 549 43.96 2.14 10.98
C GLN A 549 45.43 2.09 10.50
N SER A 550 45.92 0.93 10.07
CA SER A 550 47.31 0.75 9.62
C SER A 550 47.39 0.13 8.22
N ARG A 551 47.82 0.95 7.25
CA ARG A 551 48.12 0.50 5.87
C ARG A 551 49.14 -0.66 5.83
N LEU A 552 50.07 -0.69 6.78
CA LEU A 552 51.08 -1.74 6.89
C LEU A 552 50.47 -3.07 7.36
N ALA A 553 49.56 -3.03 8.34
CA ALA A 553 48.89 -4.22 8.85
C ALA A 553 47.94 -4.82 7.79
N ALA A 554 47.21 -3.97 7.06
CA ALA A 554 46.38 -4.39 5.92
C ALA A 554 47.20 -5.06 4.81
N ALA A 555 48.38 -4.51 4.48
CA ALA A 555 49.27 -5.08 3.49
C ALA A 555 49.82 -6.46 3.91
N MET A 556 50.26 -6.61 5.17
CA MET A 556 50.75 -7.90 5.67
C MET A 556 49.66 -8.97 5.72
N ALA A 557 48.43 -8.61 6.11
CA ALA A 557 47.30 -9.53 6.08
C ALA A 557 46.93 -9.97 4.65
N GLY A 558 46.96 -9.04 3.69
CA GLY A 558 46.78 -9.34 2.27
C GLY A 558 47.84 -10.31 1.73
N CYS A 559 49.12 -10.11 2.08
CA CYS A 559 50.20 -11.02 1.71
C CYS A 559 50.04 -12.41 2.33
N ALA A 560 49.64 -12.50 3.60
CA ALA A 560 49.42 -13.79 4.28
C ALA A 560 48.25 -14.59 3.68
N ILE A 561 47.14 -13.90 3.36
CA ILE A 561 45.99 -14.52 2.68
C ILE A 561 46.37 -14.96 1.27
N GLY A 562 47.12 -14.12 0.54
CA GLY A 562 47.65 -14.47 -0.78
C GLY A 562 48.56 -15.71 -0.74
N ALA A 563 49.43 -15.82 0.26
CA ALA A 563 50.30 -16.98 0.46
C ALA A 563 49.52 -18.25 0.82
N LEU A 564 48.47 -18.15 1.64
CA LEU A 564 47.58 -19.27 1.99
C LEU A 564 46.75 -19.77 0.78
N VAL A 565 46.27 -18.84 -0.04
CA VAL A 565 45.52 -19.16 -1.27
C VAL A 565 46.47 -19.77 -2.31
N ALA A 566 47.66 -19.21 -2.50
CA ALA A 566 48.68 -19.76 -3.38
C ALA A 566 49.15 -21.16 -2.93
N GLY A 567 49.35 -21.37 -1.61
CA GLY A 567 49.71 -22.68 -1.06
C GLY A 567 48.62 -23.73 -1.24
N ARG A 568 47.33 -23.36 -1.14
CA ARG A 568 46.20 -24.28 -1.41
C ARG A 568 45.96 -24.54 -2.89
N LEU A 569 46.31 -23.59 -3.76
CA LEU A 569 46.26 -23.76 -5.22
C LEU A 569 47.45 -24.57 -5.75
N ALA A 570 48.60 -24.54 -5.09
CA ALA A 570 49.76 -25.38 -5.41
C ALA A 570 49.66 -26.81 -4.86
N ALA A 571 48.77 -27.04 -3.87
CA ALA A 571 48.48 -28.35 -3.30
C ALA A 571 47.28 -29.07 -3.96
N ARG A 572 46.63 -28.43 -4.94
CA ARG A 572 45.65 -29.03 -5.87
C ARG A 572 46.29 -29.16 -7.23
#